data_AF-A0A813INW3-F1
#
_entry.id   AF-A0A813INW3-F1
#
_cell.length_a   1.000
_cell.length_b   1.000
_cell.length_c   1.000
_cell.angle_alpha   90.00
_cell.angle_beta   90.00
_cell.angle_gamma   90.00
#
_symmetry.space_group_name_H-M   'P 1'
#
loop_
_entity.id
_entity.type
_entity.pdbx_description
1 polymer ?
#
loop_
_entity_poly.entity_id
_entity_poly.type
_entity_poly.pdbx_seq_one_letter_code
_entity_poly.pdbx_strand_id
1 'polypeptide(L)'
;MFDLPGIPSVGSSGHSKCRQFRFSGTFGAIFIGFCTVSPAKDIYVEKFGADAFAIAVLFFAISFFACLCEVLSGTLQNREALRYFFPVEKWGRKAPWLITHMVILAIASAALYLPPTRGRFVLPAWFFVVSLAMYWSIATCGIACQSARQEIYPYNE
;
A
#
# COMPACT_ATOMS: atom_id res chain seq x y z
N MET A 1 -4.24 22.46 -23.86
CA MET A 1 -5.30 21.83 -23.06
C MET A 1 -6.21 21.15 -24.06
N PHE A 2 -6.07 19.83 -24.23
CA PHE A 2 -6.77 19.08 -25.27
C PHE A 2 -8.07 18.53 -24.70
N ASP A 3 -9.20 19.06 -25.15
CA ASP A 3 -10.52 18.48 -24.91
C ASP A 3 -10.65 17.19 -25.73
N LEU A 4 -10.57 16.05 -25.06
CA LEU A 4 -10.93 14.77 -25.65
C LEU A 4 -12.46 14.68 -25.72
N PRO A 5 -13.06 14.50 -26.90
CA PRO A 5 -14.51 14.42 -27.04
C PRO A 5 -15.01 13.12 -26.42
N GLY A 6 -15.81 13.23 -25.35
CA GLY A 6 -16.53 12.10 -24.74
C GLY A 6 -16.35 11.91 -23.24
N ILE A 7 -15.49 12.69 -22.56
CA ILE A 7 -15.42 12.68 -21.09
C ILE A 7 -16.26 13.84 -20.58
N PRO A 8 -17.40 13.61 -19.91
CA PRO A 8 -18.15 14.70 -19.30
C PRO A 8 -17.28 15.35 -18.22
N SER A 9 -16.71 16.52 -18.54
CA SER A 9 -15.89 17.33 -17.65
C SER A 9 -16.72 18.12 -16.64
N VAL A 10 -17.99 17.76 -16.42
CA VAL A 10 -18.90 18.51 -15.54
C VAL A 10 -19.79 17.51 -14.78
N GLY A 11 -19.17 16.68 -13.94
CA GLY A 11 -19.89 15.75 -13.07
C GLY A 11 -19.43 15.94 -11.64
N SER A 12 -20.32 16.46 -10.78
CA SER A 12 -20.12 16.35 -9.34
C SER A 12 -20.27 14.89 -8.94
N SER A 13 -19.43 14.40 -8.02
CA SER A 13 -19.52 13.02 -7.52
C SER A 13 -20.85 12.72 -6.82
N GLY A 14 -21.66 13.74 -6.51
CA GLY A 14 -22.92 13.61 -5.77
C GLY A 14 -22.72 13.20 -4.30
N HIS A 15 -21.47 13.11 -3.84
CA HIS A 15 -21.14 12.74 -2.47
C HIS A 15 -21.16 13.94 -1.53
N SER A 16 -21.73 13.77 -0.34
CA SER A 16 -21.61 14.76 0.73
C SER A 16 -20.15 15.00 1.12
N LYS A 17 -19.80 16.21 1.56
CA LYS A 17 -18.46 16.55 2.08
C LYS A 17 -17.94 15.59 3.15
N CYS A 18 -18.83 15.05 3.99
CA CYS A 18 -18.45 14.05 5.00
C CYS A 18 -17.95 12.73 4.37
N ARG A 19 -18.59 12.27 3.27
CA ARG A 19 -18.13 11.08 2.53
C ARG A 19 -16.80 11.32 1.83
N GLN A 20 -16.62 12.50 1.23
CA GLN A 20 -15.34 12.92 0.65
C GLN A 20 -14.23 12.94 1.72
N PHE A 21 -14.50 13.55 2.88
CA PHE A 21 -13.53 13.59 3.99
C PHE A 21 -13.20 12.19 4.51
N ARG A 22 -14.20 11.32 4.70
CA ARG A 22 -13.97 9.91 5.09
C ARG A 22 -13.13 9.15 4.07
N PHE A 23 -13.37 9.37 2.78
CA PHE A 23 -12.56 8.79 1.72
C PHE A 23 -11.12 9.29 1.79
N SER A 24 -10.91 10.60 1.90
CA SER A 24 -9.58 11.21 2.07
C SER A 24 -8.85 10.72 3.32
N GLY A 25 -9.58 10.46 4.42
CA GLY A 25 -9.01 9.88 5.65
C GLY A 25 -8.33 8.51 5.42
N THR A 26 -8.75 7.77 4.40
CA THR A 26 -8.13 6.49 4.01
C THR A 26 -6.68 6.68 3.57
N PHE A 27 -6.34 7.80 2.92
CA PHE A 27 -4.94 8.13 2.58
C PHE A 27 -4.08 8.29 3.83
N GLY A 28 -4.63 8.83 4.91
CA GLY A 28 -3.95 8.95 6.19
C GLY A 28 -3.51 7.57 6.72
N ALA A 29 -4.39 6.57 6.64
CA ALA A 29 -4.06 5.21 7.06
C ALA A 29 -2.93 4.59 6.22
N ILE A 30 -2.92 4.82 4.90
CA ILE A 30 -1.83 4.38 4.02
C ILE A 30 -0.51 5.06 4.40
N PHE A 31 -0.56 6.36 4.69
CA PHE A 31 0.62 7.16 5.04
C PHE A 31 1.23 6.74 6.38
N ILE A 32 0.42 6.35 7.36
CA ILE A 32 0.90 5.80 8.63
C ILE A 32 1.77 4.55 8.38
N GLY A 33 1.42 3.71 7.39
CA GLY A 33 2.26 2.58 6.98
C GLY A 33 3.68 3.01 6.59
N PHE A 34 3.84 4.08 5.81
CA PHE A 34 5.16 4.64 5.47
C PHE A 34 5.91 5.14 6.70
N CYS A 35 5.21 5.81 7.62
CA CYS A 35 5.80 6.28 8.88
C CYS A 35 6.29 5.13 9.76
N THR A 36 5.69 3.93 9.67
CA THR A 36 6.18 2.75 10.40
C THR A 36 7.42 2.11 9.76
N VAL A 37 7.48 2.01 8.43
CA VAL A 37 8.63 1.36 7.78
C VAL A 37 9.90 2.22 7.82
N SER A 38 9.75 3.55 7.75
CA SER A 38 10.89 4.47 7.68
C SER A 38 11.90 4.37 8.84
N PRO A 39 11.49 4.38 10.12
CA PRO A 39 12.41 4.23 11.25
C PRO A 39 12.81 2.77 11.51
N ALA A 40 12.21 1.80 10.82
CA ALA A 40 12.39 0.39 11.13
C ALA A 40 13.85 -0.06 10.97
N LYS A 41 14.54 0.41 9.92
CA LYS A 41 15.97 0.09 9.73
C LYS A 41 16.83 0.51 10.93
N ASP A 42 16.57 1.70 11.48
CA ASP A 42 17.36 2.26 12.57
C ASP A 42 17.04 1.51 13.87
N ILE A 43 15.76 1.19 14.12
CA ILE A 43 15.36 0.35 15.25
C ILE A 43 15.99 -1.05 15.18
N TYR A 44 16.08 -1.65 13.99
CA TYR A 44 16.69 -2.97 13.83
C TYR A 44 18.19 -2.97 14.13
N VAL A 45 18.90 -1.94 13.70
CA VAL A 45 20.33 -1.78 14.01
C VAL A 45 20.53 -1.43 15.48
N GLU A 46 19.86 -0.39 15.98
CA GLU A 46 20.11 0.18 17.30
C GLU A 46 19.51 -0.62 18.46
N LYS A 47 18.29 -1.15 18.29
CA LYS A 47 17.55 -1.83 19.38
C LYS A 47 17.66 -3.34 19.31
N PHE A 48 17.61 -3.91 18.10
CA PHE A 48 17.70 -5.37 17.93
C PHE A 48 19.12 -5.87 17.69
N GLY A 49 20.09 -4.97 17.46
CA GLY A 49 21.49 -5.33 17.28
C GLY A 49 21.77 -6.03 15.95
N ALA A 50 20.97 -5.74 14.91
CA ALA A 50 21.21 -6.26 13.58
C ALA A 50 22.50 -5.68 12.98
N ASP A 51 23.16 -6.47 12.14
CA ASP A 51 24.31 -6.00 11.36
C ASP A 51 23.87 -4.89 10.40
N ALA A 52 24.46 -3.71 10.55
CA ALA A 52 24.07 -2.52 9.78
C ALA A 52 24.27 -2.71 8.28
N PHE A 53 25.34 -3.39 7.88
CA PHE A 53 25.62 -3.67 6.48
C PHE A 53 24.56 -4.60 5.88
N ALA A 54 24.21 -5.69 6.57
CA ALA A 54 23.15 -6.60 6.14
C ALA A 54 21.80 -5.89 6.00
N ILE A 55 21.39 -5.08 6.98
CA ILE A 55 20.13 -4.32 6.89
C ILE A 55 20.16 -3.31 5.73
N ALA A 56 21.28 -2.63 5.50
CA ALA A 56 21.42 -1.69 4.38
C ALA A 56 21.29 -2.38 3.01
N VAL A 57 21.94 -3.53 2.83
CA VAL A 57 21.85 -4.33 1.59
C VAL A 57 20.42 -4.82 1.36
N LEU A 58 19.75 -5.30 2.41
CA LEU A 58 18.36 -5.74 2.32
C LEU A 58 17.41 -4.58 2.00
N PHE A 59 17.61 -3.41 2.62
CA PHE A 59 16.81 -2.23 2.35
C PHE A 59 16.99 -1.71 0.92
N PHE A 60 18.21 -1.78 0.39
CA PHE A 60 18.48 -1.53 -1.02
C PHE A 60 17.67 -2.49 -1.91
N ALA A 61 17.71 -3.80 -1.64
CA ALA A 61 16.92 -4.79 -2.39
C ALA A 61 15.40 -4.54 -2.30
N ILE A 62 14.89 -4.16 -1.12
CA ILE A 62 13.49 -3.79 -0.91
C ILE A 62 13.11 -2.58 -1.78
N SER A 63 14.02 -1.60 -1.92
CA SER A 63 13.75 -0.39 -2.71
C SER A 63 13.53 -0.71 -4.19
N PHE A 64 14.30 -1.65 -4.76
CA PHE A 64 14.04 -2.16 -6.13
C PHE A 64 12.72 -2.91 -6.21
N PHE A 65 12.42 -3.74 -5.21
CA PHE A 65 11.17 -4.50 -5.17
C PHE A 65 9.93 -3.60 -5.04
N ALA A 66 10.04 -2.47 -4.35
CA ALA A 66 8.96 -1.50 -4.21
C ALA A 66 8.49 -0.96 -5.58
N CYS A 67 9.43 -0.63 -6.49
CA CYS A 67 9.09 -0.24 -7.86
C CYS A 67 8.34 -1.35 -8.62
N LEU A 68 8.75 -2.61 -8.45
CA LEU A 68 8.08 -3.75 -9.06
C LEU A 68 6.68 -3.97 -8.48
N CYS A 69 6.48 -3.74 -7.19
CA CYS A 69 5.18 -3.86 -6.53
C CYS A 69 4.13 -2.97 -7.18
N GLU A 70 4.47 -1.74 -7.55
CA GLU A 70 3.52 -0.83 -8.16
C GLU A 70 3.02 -1.34 -9.52
N VAL A 71 3.94 -1.77 -10.39
CA VAL A 71 3.61 -2.30 -11.72
C VAL A 71 2.78 -3.58 -11.61
N LEU A 72 3.22 -4.50 -10.74
CA LEU A 72 2.53 -5.77 -10.52
C LEU A 72 1.14 -5.55 -9.92
N SER A 73 1.02 -4.72 -8.89
CA SER A 73 -0.24 -4.43 -8.23
C SER A 73 -1.22 -3.75 -9.18
N GLY A 74 -0.79 -2.73 -9.92
CA GLY A 74 -1.63 -2.08 -10.92
C GLY A 74 -2.15 -3.07 -11.97
N THR A 75 -1.28 -3.96 -12.46
CA THR A 75 -1.66 -5.00 -13.43
C THR A 75 -2.67 -5.99 -12.86
N LEU A 76 -2.45 -6.48 -11.64
CA LEU A 76 -3.35 -7.44 -10.98
C LEU A 76 -4.71 -6.82 -10.64
N GLN A 77 -4.73 -5.56 -10.20
CA GLN A 77 -5.96 -4.82 -9.97
C GLN A 77 -6.74 -4.63 -11.26
N ASN A 78 -6.06 -4.37 -12.37
CA ASN A 78 -6.71 -4.21 -13.66
C ASN A 78 -7.27 -5.53 -14.22
N ARG A 79 -6.61 -6.65 -13.94
CA ARG A 79 -7.08 -8.01 -14.28
C ARG A 79 -8.13 -8.57 -13.31
N GLU A 80 -8.54 -7.79 -12.32
CA GLU A 80 -9.57 -8.19 -11.35
C GLU A 80 -9.23 -9.51 -10.65
N ALA A 81 -7.97 -9.70 -10.26
CA ALA A 81 -7.49 -10.99 -9.74
C ALA A 81 -8.27 -11.50 -8.51
N LEU A 82 -8.94 -10.60 -7.78
CA LEU A 82 -9.77 -10.93 -6.61
C LEU A 82 -11.26 -11.17 -6.94
N ARG A 83 -11.66 -11.15 -8.22
CA ARG A 83 -13.07 -11.24 -8.65
C ARG A 83 -13.82 -12.48 -8.15
N TYR A 84 -13.10 -13.59 -7.92
CA TYR A 84 -13.71 -14.84 -7.48
C TYR A 84 -14.28 -14.73 -6.06
N PHE A 85 -13.60 -14.00 -5.17
CA PHE A 85 -14.05 -13.78 -3.80
C PHE A 85 -14.85 -12.49 -3.65
N PHE A 86 -14.59 -11.51 -4.52
CA PHE A 86 -15.19 -10.19 -4.47
C PHE A 86 -15.77 -9.81 -5.86
N PRO A 87 -17.06 -10.08 -6.09
CA PRO A 87 -17.72 -9.75 -7.36
C PRO A 87 -17.65 -8.25 -7.66
N VAL A 88 -17.22 -7.92 -8.87
CA VAL A 88 -16.95 -6.53 -9.29
C VAL A 88 -18.23 -5.69 -9.30
N GLU A 89 -19.37 -6.30 -9.59
CA GLU A 89 -20.68 -5.62 -9.64
C GLU A 89 -21.11 -5.07 -8.28
N LYS A 90 -20.65 -5.70 -7.18
CA LYS A 90 -21.01 -5.31 -5.81
C LYS A 90 -19.94 -4.49 -5.13
N TRP A 91 -18.67 -4.85 -5.31
CA TRP A 91 -17.55 -4.26 -4.57
C TRP A 91 -16.78 -3.23 -5.40
N GLY A 92 -16.95 -3.22 -6.72
CA GLY A 92 -16.05 -2.54 -7.62
C GLY A 92 -14.67 -3.22 -7.70
N ARG A 93 -13.83 -2.71 -8.60
CA ARG A 93 -12.53 -3.34 -8.91
C ARG A 93 -11.46 -3.05 -7.87
N LYS A 94 -11.57 -1.95 -7.12
CA LYS A 94 -10.49 -1.41 -6.26
C LYS A 94 -10.72 -1.62 -4.76
N ALA A 95 -11.98 -1.61 -4.29
CA ALA A 95 -12.27 -1.73 -2.86
C ALA A 95 -11.76 -3.04 -2.21
N PRO A 96 -11.87 -4.22 -2.86
CA PRO A 96 -11.35 -5.47 -2.29
C PRO A 96 -9.84 -5.44 -2.04
N TRP A 97 -9.08 -4.81 -2.95
CA TRP A 97 -7.63 -4.68 -2.81
C TRP A 97 -7.26 -3.82 -1.62
N LEU A 98 -7.94 -2.68 -1.47
CA LEU A 98 -7.74 -1.79 -0.34
C LEU A 98 -8.02 -2.50 1.00
N ILE A 99 -9.14 -3.20 1.13
CA ILE A 99 -9.53 -3.86 2.39
C ILE A 99 -8.57 -4.99 2.74
N THR A 100 -8.32 -5.90 1.79
CA THR A 100 -7.45 -7.06 2.03
C THR A 100 -6.02 -6.63 2.36
N HIS A 101 -5.47 -5.65 1.64
CA HIS A 101 -4.09 -5.21 1.85
C HIS A 101 -3.95 -4.25 3.01
N MET A 102 -5.01 -3.57 3.45
CA MET A 102 -4.99 -2.85 4.74
C MET A 102 -4.85 -3.80 5.92
N VAL A 103 -5.52 -4.96 5.88
CA VAL A 103 -5.37 -5.97 6.93
C VAL A 103 -3.95 -6.53 6.92
N ILE A 104 -3.41 -6.85 5.74
CA ILE A 104 -2.01 -7.31 5.61
C ILE A 104 -1.05 -6.24 6.11
N LEU A 105 -1.26 -4.98 5.75
CA LEU A 105 -0.44 -3.85 6.21
C LEU A 105 -0.48 -3.74 7.74
N ALA A 106 -1.66 -3.80 8.37
CA ALA A 106 -1.77 -3.72 9.82
C ALA A 106 -1.02 -4.86 10.53
N ILE A 107 -1.18 -6.10 10.04
CA ILE A 107 -0.48 -7.26 10.58
C ILE A 107 1.03 -7.12 10.39
N ALA A 108 1.47 -6.72 9.18
CA ALA A 108 2.88 -6.58 8.86
C ALA A 108 3.54 -5.42 9.64
N SER A 109 2.85 -4.28 9.81
CA SER A 109 3.31 -3.17 10.66
C SER A 109 3.52 -3.61 12.11
N ALA A 110 2.60 -4.42 12.67
CA ALA A 110 2.78 -4.96 14.02
C ALA A 110 3.92 -5.99 14.09
N ALA A 111 3.96 -6.92 13.12
CA ALA A 111 4.97 -7.97 13.02
C ALA A 111 6.40 -7.41 12.85
N LEU A 112 6.54 -6.24 12.20
CA LEU A 112 7.83 -5.59 11.99
C LEU A 112 8.53 -5.29 13.32
N TYR A 113 7.78 -4.99 14.38
CA TYR A 113 8.34 -4.66 15.70
C TYR A 113 8.38 -5.85 16.66
N LEU A 114 7.96 -7.03 16.21
CA LEU A 114 7.91 -8.27 17.01
C LEU A 114 8.72 -9.39 16.33
N PRO A 115 10.04 -9.24 16.17
CA PRO A 115 10.85 -10.30 15.60
C PRO A 115 10.84 -11.54 16.51
N PRO A 116 10.71 -12.76 15.94
CA PRO A 116 10.59 -13.98 16.74
C PRO A 116 11.86 -14.31 17.52
N THR A 117 13.03 -13.90 17.01
CA THR A 117 14.32 -14.07 17.67
C THR A 117 15.27 -12.93 17.29
N ARG A 118 16.32 -12.70 18.09
CA ARG A 118 17.45 -11.82 17.75
C ARG A 118 18.60 -12.56 17.04
N GLY A 119 18.32 -13.69 16.41
CA GLY A 119 19.34 -14.48 15.72
C GLY A 119 19.94 -13.73 14.53
N ARG A 120 21.26 -13.89 14.32
CA ARG A 120 22.03 -13.18 13.27
C ARG A 120 21.47 -13.32 11.86
N PHE A 121 20.82 -14.45 11.56
CA PHE A 121 20.20 -14.72 10.25
C PHE A 121 18.69 -14.50 10.24
N VAL A 122 18.01 -14.87 11.34
CA VAL A 122 16.56 -14.80 11.44
C VAL A 122 16.09 -13.35 11.49
N LEU A 123 16.80 -12.48 12.18
CA LEU A 123 16.41 -11.08 12.35
C LEU A 123 16.45 -10.29 11.01
N PRO A 124 17.53 -10.35 10.20
CA PRO A 124 17.52 -9.72 8.88
C PRO A 124 16.52 -10.36 7.91
N ALA A 125 16.36 -11.68 7.94
CA ALA A 125 15.38 -12.37 7.09
C ALA A 125 13.94 -11.96 7.43
N TRP A 126 13.62 -11.85 8.72
CA TRP A 126 12.34 -11.36 9.20
C TRP A 126 12.09 -9.91 8.79
N PHE A 127 13.08 -9.03 9.01
CA PHE A 127 13.02 -7.64 8.53
C PHE A 127 12.69 -7.58 7.04
N PHE A 128 13.39 -8.37 6.23
CA PHE A 128 13.21 -8.40 4.79
C PHE A 128 11.80 -8.85 4.40
N VAL A 129 11.36 -10.03 4.86
CA VAL A 129 10.05 -10.59 4.50
C VAL A 129 8.90 -9.67 4.93
N VAL A 130 8.93 -9.17 6.17
CA VAL A 130 7.87 -8.29 6.68
C VAL A 130 7.87 -6.95 5.93
N SER A 131 9.05 -6.38 5.66
CA SER A 131 9.14 -5.13 4.89
C SER A 131 8.61 -5.31 3.46
N LEU A 132 8.92 -6.42 2.78
CA LEU A 132 8.35 -6.71 1.45
C LEU A 132 6.82 -6.76 1.49
N ALA A 133 6.24 -7.42 2.50
CA ALA A 133 4.79 -7.48 2.67
C ALA A 133 4.17 -6.10 2.94
N MET A 134 4.86 -5.25 3.72
CA MET A 134 4.44 -3.87 3.95
C MET A 134 4.48 -3.04 2.68
N TYR A 135 5.60 -3.03 1.95
CA TYR A 135 5.73 -2.27 0.69
C TYR A 135 4.73 -2.74 -0.36
N TRP A 136 4.52 -4.05 -0.50
CA TRP A 136 3.48 -4.61 -1.36
C TRP A 136 2.08 -4.08 -1.00
N SER A 137 1.77 -4.08 0.29
CA SER A 137 0.45 -3.65 0.79
C SER A 137 0.24 -2.15 0.66
N ILE A 138 1.27 -1.35 0.95
CA ILE A 138 1.26 0.11 0.80
C ILE A 138 1.07 0.49 -0.66
N ALA A 139 1.88 -0.07 -1.57
CA ALA A 139 1.76 0.18 -3.02
C ALA A 139 0.36 -0.19 -3.53
N THR A 140 -0.14 -1.35 -3.12
CA THR A 140 -1.46 -1.84 -3.51
C THR A 140 -2.59 -0.95 -3.02
N CYS A 141 -2.57 -0.55 -1.74
CA CYS A 141 -3.56 0.35 -1.18
C CYS A 141 -3.48 1.74 -1.82
N GLY A 142 -2.26 2.24 -2.06
CA GLY A 142 -2.01 3.52 -2.72
C GLY A 142 -2.62 3.56 -4.12
N ILE A 143 -2.32 2.56 -4.96
CA ILE A 143 -2.87 2.45 -6.30
C ILE A 143 -4.39 2.29 -6.26
N ALA A 144 -4.91 1.41 -5.40
CA ALA A 144 -6.35 1.19 -5.29
C ALA A 144 -7.08 2.49 -4.92
N CYS A 145 -6.53 3.26 -3.98
CA CYS A 145 -7.12 4.52 -3.52
C CYS A 145 -7.00 5.63 -4.57
N GLN A 146 -5.84 5.79 -5.21
CA GLN A 146 -5.62 6.78 -6.26
C GLN A 146 -6.48 6.52 -7.50
N SER A 147 -6.54 5.27 -7.97
CA SER A 147 -7.40 4.89 -9.09
C SER A 147 -8.87 5.06 -8.73
N ALA A 148 -9.31 4.61 -7.54
CA ALA A 148 -10.69 4.83 -7.10
C ALA A 148 -11.03 6.32 -6.99
N ARG A 149 -10.08 7.16 -6.56
CA ARG A 149 -10.27 8.62 -6.51
C ARG A 149 -10.56 9.17 -7.90
N GLN A 150 -9.76 8.78 -8.90
CA GLN A 150 -9.96 9.21 -10.29
C GLN A 150 -11.28 8.72 -10.89
N GLU A 151 -11.72 7.52 -10.51
CA GLU A 151 -13.01 6.95 -10.95
C GLU A 151 -14.22 7.63 -10.30
N ILE A 152 -14.12 8.02 -9.02
CA ILE A 152 -15.25 8.55 -8.22
C ILE A 152 -15.31 10.09 -8.26
N TYR A 153 -14.16 10.77 -8.28
CA TYR A 153 -14.02 12.22 -8.24
C TYR A 153 -13.25 12.69 -9.49
N PRO A 154 -13.93 12.85 -10.64
CA PRO A 154 -13.30 13.39 -11.84
C PRO A 154 -12.80 14.82 -11.57
N TYR A 155 -11.74 15.22 -12.31
CA TYR A 155 -10.80 16.35 -12.11
C TYR A 155 -11.30 17.74 -11.64
N ASN A 156 -12.59 17.96 -11.41
CA ASN A 156 -13.20 19.21 -10.97
C ASN A 156 -13.67 19.24 -9.50
N GLU A 157 -13.33 18.22 -8.69
CA GLU A 157 -13.53 18.16 -7.22
C GLU A 157 -12.25 17.75 -6.49
#